data_AF-A0AB39IW71-F1
#
_entry.id   AF-A0AB39IW71-F1
#
_cell.length_a   1.000
_cell.length_b   1.000
_cell.length_c   1.000
_cell.angle_alpha   90.00
_cell.angle_beta   90.00
_cell.angle_gamma   90.00
#
_symmetry.space_group_name_H-M   'P 1'
#
loop_
_entity.id
_entity.type
_entity.pdbx_description
1 polymer ?
#
loop_
_entity_poly.entity_id
_entity_poly.type
_entity_poly.pdbx_seq_one_letter_code
_entity_poly.pdbx_strand_id
1 'polypeptide(L)'
;MSSEGLQAFILSYIETRKQAKLDAFDKAADKQRTALSGEALAAAEVALLQQRREIEQAYEVRTWLTDAASRAGQISLVTHALKFTHSDAKGSSVFSTEPATATDVLSTAALAQPAIDAVGNAAALDVAKLLQTEHQGDSLVAALQRGDHRALEALAENPEQLTQWLAGFGQVLSDKQPSSHKLAKQIYFPVGDGEYHLLSPLYSSSLSQALDQRLNAVRFGEQAKAIREARYEKRWHDGVDVSYPGIAVQNMGGTKPQNISALNSARSGRSYLLSSAPPQWLSQIKLPLEHDTIFRVRGEVDALTYTARREMQQFLLSVKEVENNRDIRNQRRRYLDRLINTLFDYVATVQNLGKAGWSTYSQLNFPLQLWLDPRRCQQDDAFRYARDGGDWKEQVAHEFGQWLNERLHHDKLIFGEVERREWSTAALFKQRLRENERWLKEELA
;
A
#
# COMPACT_ATOMS: atom_id res chain seq x y z
N MET A 1 3.49 -29.09 -28.33
CA MET A 1 2.85 -29.56 -27.09
C MET A 1 1.43 -29.98 -27.43
N SER A 2 0.92 -31.07 -26.84
CA SER A 2 -0.14 -31.88 -27.46
C SER A 2 -1.50 -31.17 -27.41
N SER A 3 -2.15 -31.06 -28.57
CA SER A 3 -3.54 -30.62 -28.73
C SER A 3 -4.51 -31.38 -27.81
N GLU A 4 -4.15 -32.61 -27.44
CA GLU A 4 -4.86 -33.48 -26.49
C GLU A 4 -5.02 -32.84 -25.09
N GLY A 5 -4.02 -32.09 -24.61
CA GLY A 5 -4.08 -31.45 -23.29
C GLY A 5 -5.13 -30.34 -23.22
N LEU A 6 -5.17 -29.47 -24.24
CA LEU A 6 -6.17 -28.40 -24.33
C LEU A 6 -7.57 -28.96 -24.60
N GLN A 7 -7.69 -30.02 -25.41
CA GLN A 7 -8.96 -30.70 -25.63
C GLN A 7 -9.52 -31.30 -24.32
N ALA A 8 -8.70 -32.02 -23.56
CA ALA A 8 -9.09 -32.58 -22.27
C ALA A 8 -9.49 -31.47 -21.28
N PHE A 9 -8.78 -30.34 -21.29
CA PHE A 9 -9.14 -29.18 -20.50
C PHE A 9 -10.54 -28.65 -20.87
N ILE A 10 -10.83 -28.42 -22.15
CA ILE A 10 -12.14 -27.91 -22.61
C ILE A 10 -13.27 -28.84 -22.13
N LEU A 11 -13.10 -30.15 -22.32
CA LEU A 11 -14.08 -31.15 -21.86
C LEU A 11 -14.28 -31.09 -20.35
N SER A 12 -13.19 -31.10 -19.58
CA SER A 12 -13.25 -31.03 -18.11
C SER A 12 -13.87 -29.73 -17.60
N TYR A 13 -13.61 -28.61 -18.27
CA TYR A 13 -14.14 -27.31 -17.91
C TYR A 13 -15.66 -27.28 -18.09
N ILE A 14 -16.15 -27.73 -19.25
CA ILE A 14 -17.59 -27.78 -19.56
C ILE A 14 -18.30 -28.74 -18.59
N GLU A 15 -17.74 -29.92 -18.34
CA GLU A 15 -18.34 -30.89 -17.41
C GLU A 15 -18.39 -30.36 -15.98
N THR A 16 -17.31 -29.71 -15.50
CA THR A 16 -17.30 -29.08 -14.17
C THR A 16 -18.40 -28.02 -14.05
N ARG A 17 -18.63 -27.24 -15.12
CA ARG A 17 -19.69 -26.22 -15.13
C ARG A 17 -21.08 -26.84 -15.20
N LYS A 18 -21.25 -27.90 -15.99
CA LYS A 18 -22.48 -28.67 -16.06
C LYS A 18 -22.85 -29.21 -14.69
N GLN A 19 -21.90 -29.86 -14.01
CA GLN A 19 -22.13 -30.40 -12.67
C GLN A 19 -22.49 -29.31 -11.67
N ALA A 20 -21.77 -28.19 -11.64
CA ALA A 20 -22.09 -27.08 -10.74
C ALA A 20 -23.50 -26.49 -11.00
N LYS A 21 -23.96 -26.49 -12.25
CA LYS A 21 -25.32 -26.06 -12.60
C LYS A 21 -26.38 -27.08 -12.24
N LEU A 22 -26.11 -28.37 -12.46
CA LEU A 22 -26.98 -29.46 -12.07
C LEU A 22 -27.12 -29.54 -10.54
N ASP A 23 -26.02 -29.45 -9.78
CA ASP A 23 -26.06 -29.44 -8.31
C ASP A 23 -26.89 -28.27 -7.76
N ALA A 24 -26.74 -27.08 -8.34
CA ALA A 24 -27.52 -25.91 -7.95
C ALA A 24 -29.00 -26.07 -8.31
N PHE A 25 -29.29 -26.68 -9.46
CA PHE A 25 -30.64 -26.99 -9.91
C PHE A 25 -31.28 -28.06 -9.02
N ASP A 26 -30.60 -29.18 -8.77
CA ASP A 26 -31.07 -30.30 -7.96
C ASP A 26 -31.35 -29.82 -6.52
N LYS A 27 -30.49 -28.99 -5.94
CA LYS A 27 -30.74 -28.36 -4.63
C LYS A 27 -31.98 -27.46 -4.61
N ALA A 28 -32.27 -26.76 -5.69
CA ALA A 28 -33.47 -25.93 -5.82
C ALA A 28 -34.71 -26.80 -6.05
N ALA A 29 -34.58 -27.84 -6.88
CA ALA A 29 -35.61 -28.83 -7.16
C ALA A 29 -36.02 -29.57 -5.88
N ASP A 30 -35.07 -29.96 -5.03
CA ASP A 30 -35.36 -30.63 -3.76
C ASP A 30 -36.15 -29.73 -2.80
N LYS A 31 -35.81 -28.44 -2.73
CA LYS A 31 -36.61 -27.48 -1.96
C LYS A 31 -38.04 -27.37 -2.50
N GLN A 32 -38.19 -27.35 -3.82
CA GLN A 32 -39.50 -27.28 -4.47
C GLN A 32 -40.32 -28.56 -4.24
N ARG A 33 -39.69 -29.74 -4.28
CA ARG A 33 -40.29 -31.03 -3.95
C ARG A 33 -40.80 -31.06 -2.50
N THR A 34 -40.04 -30.52 -1.54
CA THR A 34 -40.48 -30.46 -0.14
C THR A 34 -41.62 -29.48 0.13
N ALA A 35 -41.88 -28.54 -0.79
CA ALA A 35 -42.89 -27.49 -0.62
C ALA A 35 -44.24 -27.82 -1.27
N LEU A 36 -44.32 -28.87 -2.10
CA LEU A 36 -45.50 -29.24 -2.88
C LEU A 36 -46.02 -30.63 -2.45
N SER A 37 -47.31 -30.89 -2.65
CA SER A 37 -47.92 -32.21 -2.41
C SER A 37 -49.06 -32.51 -3.40
N GLY A 38 -49.35 -33.80 -3.59
CA GLY A 38 -50.42 -34.26 -4.48
C GLY A 38 -50.13 -34.02 -5.97
N GLU A 39 -51.16 -33.68 -6.75
CA GLU A 39 -51.07 -33.46 -8.20
C GLU A 39 -50.10 -32.33 -8.59
N ALA A 40 -49.93 -31.33 -7.73
CA ALA A 40 -48.98 -30.23 -7.94
C ALA A 40 -47.52 -30.69 -7.92
N LEU A 41 -47.20 -31.74 -7.16
CA LEU A 41 -45.86 -32.33 -7.13
C LEU A 41 -45.59 -33.15 -8.39
N ALA A 42 -46.55 -33.93 -8.87
CA ALA A 42 -46.41 -34.71 -10.10
C ALA A 42 -46.21 -33.82 -11.34
N ALA A 43 -46.96 -32.72 -11.45
CA ALA A 43 -46.77 -31.73 -12.52
C ALA A 43 -45.40 -31.03 -12.43
N ALA A 44 -44.95 -30.70 -11.21
CA ALA A 44 -43.65 -30.10 -10.98
C ALA A 44 -42.49 -31.06 -11.30
N GLU A 45 -42.61 -32.36 -11.03
CA GLU A 45 -41.57 -33.34 -11.34
C GLU A 45 -41.33 -33.48 -12.86
N VAL A 46 -42.40 -33.51 -13.65
CA VAL A 46 -42.29 -33.54 -15.12
C VAL A 46 -41.58 -32.27 -15.63
N ALA A 47 -41.96 -31.10 -15.12
CA ALA A 47 -41.32 -29.84 -15.47
C ALA A 47 -39.84 -29.80 -15.04
N LEU A 48 -39.51 -30.28 -13.85
CA LEU A 48 -38.14 -30.33 -13.33
C LEU A 48 -37.26 -31.30 -14.14
N LEU A 49 -37.80 -32.47 -14.54
CA LEU A 49 -37.09 -33.42 -15.41
C LEU A 49 -36.83 -32.82 -16.79
N GLN A 50 -37.79 -32.08 -17.34
CA GLN A 50 -37.61 -31.38 -18.61
C GLN A 50 -36.54 -30.28 -18.50
N GLN A 51 -36.60 -29.43 -17.48
CA GLN A 51 -35.59 -28.40 -17.23
C GLN A 51 -34.19 -29.00 -17.01
N ARG A 52 -34.08 -30.13 -16.31
CA ARG A 52 -32.81 -30.84 -16.11
C ARG A 52 -32.23 -31.33 -17.45
N ARG A 53 -33.08 -31.88 -18.34
CA ARG A 53 -32.67 -32.30 -19.69
C ARG A 53 -32.23 -31.12 -20.55
N GLU A 54 -32.94 -29.98 -20.46
CA GLU A 54 -32.56 -28.76 -21.15
C GLU A 54 -31.18 -28.25 -20.70
N ILE A 55 -30.88 -28.32 -19.40
CA ILE A 55 -29.54 -28.02 -18.87
C ILE A 55 -28.51 -29.01 -19.42
N GLU A 56 -28.78 -30.32 -19.42
CA GLU A 56 -27.86 -31.32 -19.97
C GLU A 56 -27.56 -31.09 -21.46
N GLN A 57 -28.57 -30.73 -22.25
CA GLN A 57 -28.42 -30.39 -23.67
C GLN A 57 -27.65 -29.08 -23.87
N ALA A 58 -27.93 -28.04 -23.08
CA ALA A 58 -27.23 -26.75 -23.18
C ALA A 58 -25.74 -26.84 -22.83
N TYR A 59 -25.36 -27.80 -21.97
CA TYR A 59 -23.97 -28.07 -21.58
C TYR A 59 -23.34 -29.22 -22.35
N GLU A 60 -23.99 -29.72 -23.40
CA GLU A 60 -23.31 -30.56 -24.38
C GLU A 60 -22.17 -29.78 -25.03
N VAL A 61 -20.99 -30.38 -25.16
CA VAL A 61 -19.73 -29.71 -25.51
C VAL A 61 -19.85 -28.83 -26.76
N ARG A 62 -20.42 -29.37 -27.84
CA ARG A 62 -20.56 -28.64 -29.12
C ARG A 62 -21.58 -27.51 -29.05
N THR A 63 -22.71 -27.78 -28.43
CA THR A 63 -23.79 -26.79 -28.22
C THR A 63 -23.27 -25.63 -27.36
N TRP A 64 -22.59 -25.95 -26.25
CA TRP A 64 -22.01 -24.96 -25.35
C TRP A 64 -20.90 -24.13 -26.03
N LEU A 65 -20.00 -24.77 -26.80
CA LEU A 65 -18.95 -24.04 -27.53
C LEU A 65 -19.52 -23.11 -28.60
N THR A 66 -20.59 -23.53 -29.29
CA THR A 66 -21.28 -22.69 -30.29
C THR A 66 -21.94 -21.48 -29.64
N ASP A 67 -22.63 -21.67 -28.51
CA ASP A 67 -23.18 -20.57 -27.71
C ASP A 67 -22.07 -19.65 -27.17
N ALA A 68 -20.99 -20.23 -26.62
CA ALA A 68 -19.85 -19.48 -26.10
C ALA A 68 -19.18 -18.62 -27.17
N ALA A 69 -19.00 -19.15 -28.38
CA ALA A 69 -18.46 -18.40 -29.52
C ALA A 69 -19.35 -17.22 -29.91
N SER A 70 -20.68 -17.39 -29.86
CA SER A 70 -21.63 -16.29 -30.13
C SER A 70 -21.59 -15.19 -29.06
N ARG A 71 -21.37 -15.57 -27.79
CA ARG A 71 -21.27 -14.65 -26.64
C ARG A 71 -19.89 -13.99 -26.52
N ALA A 72 -18.87 -14.54 -27.18
CA ALA A 72 -17.50 -14.05 -27.11
C ALA A 72 -17.37 -12.57 -27.52
N GLY A 73 -18.15 -12.08 -28.50
CA GLY A 73 -18.15 -10.66 -28.88
C GLY A 73 -18.63 -9.68 -27.79
N GLN A 74 -19.28 -10.18 -26.74
CA GLN A 74 -19.75 -9.41 -25.57
C GLN A 74 -18.65 -9.17 -24.51
N ILE A 75 -17.48 -9.79 -24.69
CA ILE A 75 -16.32 -9.63 -23.81
C ILE A 75 -15.12 -9.09 -24.59
N SER A 76 -14.17 -8.54 -23.86
CA SER A 76 -12.88 -8.10 -24.40
C SER A 76 -11.80 -8.40 -23.37
N LEU A 77 -10.67 -8.94 -23.84
CA LEU A 77 -9.49 -9.16 -23.02
C LEU A 77 -8.70 -7.87 -22.95
N VAL A 78 -8.34 -7.45 -21.74
CA VAL A 78 -7.79 -6.11 -21.49
C VAL A 78 -6.75 -6.14 -20.40
N THR A 79 -5.83 -5.19 -20.47
CA THR A 79 -4.91 -4.88 -19.36
C THR A 79 -5.37 -3.62 -18.62
N HIS A 80 -5.97 -2.69 -19.38
CA HIS A 80 -6.49 -1.43 -18.91
C HIS A 80 -8.00 -1.34 -19.18
N ALA A 81 -8.78 -1.08 -18.15
CA ALA A 81 -10.24 -1.18 -18.20
C ALA A 81 -10.93 0.14 -17.82
N LEU A 82 -11.92 0.54 -18.63
CA LEU A 82 -12.67 1.79 -18.45
C LEU A 82 -13.66 1.74 -17.28
N LYS A 83 -14.28 0.57 -17.03
CA LYS A 83 -15.34 0.41 -16.02
C LYS A 83 -14.90 0.69 -14.58
N PHE A 84 -13.60 0.71 -14.31
CA PHE A 84 -13.06 1.10 -13.01
C PHE A 84 -13.20 2.59 -12.71
N THR A 85 -13.34 3.43 -13.74
CA THR A 85 -13.67 4.85 -13.54
C THR A 85 -15.13 5.01 -13.12
N HIS A 86 -16.03 4.30 -13.79
CA HIS A 86 -17.45 4.23 -13.47
C HIS A 86 -18.04 2.94 -14.06
N SER A 87 -18.83 2.18 -13.28
CA SER A 87 -19.34 0.85 -13.68
C SER A 87 -20.16 0.88 -14.98
N ASP A 88 -20.89 1.97 -15.19
CA ASP A 88 -21.79 2.16 -16.33
C ASP A 88 -21.09 2.82 -17.54
N ALA A 89 -19.78 3.08 -17.46
CA ALA A 89 -19.05 3.65 -18.58
C ALA A 89 -18.98 2.64 -19.74
N LYS A 90 -19.49 3.06 -20.91
CA LYS A 90 -19.44 2.30 -22.15
C LYS A 90 -18.45 2.96 -23.09
N GLY A 91 -17.36 2.28 -23.38
CA GLY A 91 -16.29 2.75 -24.24
C GLY A 91 -15.17 1.72 -24.32
N SER A 92 -14.08 2.10 -24.95
CA SER A 92 -12.96 1.21 -25.21
C SER A 92 -12.17 0.94 -23.94
N SER A 93 -11.77 -0.33 -23.80
CA SER A 93 -10.76 -0.80 -22.86
C SER A 93 -9.64 -1.40 -23.70
N VAL A 94 -8.41 -1.37 -23.20
CA VAL A 94 -7.21 -1.59 -24.02
C VAL A 94 -6.44 -2.80 -23.52
N PHE A 95 -6.04 -3.64 -24.46
CA PHE A 95 -5.00 -4.64 -24.28
C PHE A 95 -3.66 -4.05 -24.73
N SER A 96 -2.68 -4.00 -23.83
CA SER A 96 -1.35 -3.46 -24.14
C SER A 96 -0.32 -4.25 -23.34
N THR A 97 0.59 -4.87 -24.07
CA THR A 97 1.71 -5.67 -23.53
C THR A 97 3.06 -5.08 -23.94
N GLU A 98 3.06 -3.84 -24.42
CA GLU A 98 4.28 -3.19 -24.88
C GLU A 98 5.26 -3.04 -23.69
N PRO A 99 6.45 -3.66 -23.76
CA PRO A 99 7.45 -3.51 -22.72
C PRO A 99 7.99 -2.09 -22.71
N ALA A 100 8.19 -1.53 -21.53
CA ALA A 100 8.80 -0.21 -21.42
C ALA A 100 10.29 -0.30 -21.67
N THR A 101 10.83 0.67 -22.42
CA THR A 101 12.23 1.05 -22.29
C THR A 101 12.49 1.48 -20.84
N ALA A 102 13.63 1.09 -20.25
CA ALA A 102 13.93 1.37 -18.85
C ALA A 102 13.68 2.85 -18.49
N THR A 103 12.79 3.09 -17.52
CA THR A 103 12.49 4.43 -16.99
C THR A 103 12.53 4.41 -15.47
N ASP A 104 12.69 5.58 -14.87
CA ASP A 104 12.66 5.78 -13.40
C ASP A 104 11.22 5.73 -12.82
N VAL A 105 10.22 5.38 -13.63
CA VAL A 105 8.80 5.40 -13.27
C VAL A 105 8.22 3.99 -13.33
N LEU A 106 7.59 3.56 -12.24
CA LEU A 106 6.87 2.28 -12.21
C LEU A 106 5.56 2.39 -13.00
N SER A 107 5.40 1.54 -14.01
CA SER A 107 4.18 1.43 -14.82
C SER A 107 3.81 -0.03 -15.08
N THR A 108 2.68 -0.26 -15.76
CA THR A 108 2.23 -1.63 -16.12
C THR A 108 3.23 -2.33 -17.03
N ALA A 109 4.00 -1.57 -17.80
CA ALA A 109 5.01 -2.06 -18.72
C ALA A 109 6.28 -2.62 -18.01
N ALA A 110 6.40 -2.44 -16.69
CA ALA A 110 7.43 -3.10 -15.88
C ALA A 110 7.09 -4.57 -15.54
N LEU A 111 5.87 -5.02 -15.84
CA LEU A 111 5.47 -6.41 -15.64
C LEU A 111 5.94 -7.25 -16.83
N ALA A 112 6.77 -8.27 -16.56
CA ALA A 112 7.21 -9.21 -17.60
C ALA A 112 6.03 -9.96 -18.25
N GLN A 113 5.00 -10.27 -17.46
CA GLN A 113 3.79 -10.94 -17.90
C GLN A 113 2.58 -10.28 -17.21
N PRO A 114 2.01 -9.21 -17.79
CA PRO A 114 0.84 -8.55 -17.21
C PRO A 114 -0.37 -9.49 -17.24
N ALA A 115 -1.02 -9.67 -16.08
CA ALA A 115 -2.22 -10.50 -15.99
C ALA A 115 -3.33 -9.96 -16.89
N ILE A 116 -3.91 -10.81 -17.72
CA ILE A 116 -4.97 -10.44 -18.65
C ILE A 116 -6.31 -10.42 -17.90
N ASP A 117 -7.01 -9.29 -17.92
CA ASP A 117 -8.36 -9.17 -17.40
C ASP A 117 -9.40 -9.35 -18.51
N ALA A 118 -10.64 -9.61 -18.12
CA ALA A 118 -11.77 -9.68 -19.03
C ALA A 118 -12.87 -8.73 -18.57
N VAL A 119 -13.29 -7.84 -19.48
CA VAL A 119 -14.39 -6.89 -19.28
C VAL A 119 -15.51 -7.22 -20.25
N GLY A 120 -16.76 -7.03 -19.83
CA GLY A 120 -17.91 -7.27 -20.69
C GLY A 120 -19.18 -7.51 -19.91
N ASN A 121 -20.10 -8.25 -20.53
CA ASN A 121 -21.29 -8.78 -19.86
C ASN A 121 -20.89 -9.87 -18.85
N ALA A 122 -21.33 -9.75 -17.60
CA ALA A 122 -21.03 -10.71 -16.55
C ALA A 122 -21.45 -12.15 -16.91
N ALA A 123 -22.54 -12.28 -17.69
CA ALA A 123 -23.04 -13.57 -18.18
C ALA A 123 -22.12 -14.25 -19.20
N ALA A 124 -21.15 -13.53 -19.78
CA ALA A 124 -20.20 -14.04 -20.77
C ALA A 124 -18.76 -14.18 -20.21
N LEU A 125 -18.55 -13.88 -18.92
CA LEU A 125 -17.22 -14.03 -18.27
C LEU A 125 -16.81 -15.49 -18.10
N ASP A 126 -17.75 -16.43 -18.21
CA ASP A 126 -17.46 -17.86 -18.32
C ASP A 126 -16.62 -18.17 -19.57
N VAL A 127 -16.94 -17.53 -20.70
CA VAL A 127 -16.16 -17.65 -21.93
C VAL A 127 -14.74 -17.13 -21.73
N ALA A 128 -14.58 -15.98 -21.07
CA ALA A 128 -13.25 -15.45 -20.74
C ALA A 128 -12.43 -16.42 -19.88
N LYS A 129 -13.05 -17.08 -18.90
CA LYS A 129 -12.37 -18.08 -18.06
C LYS A 129 -11.93 -19.30 -18.86
N LEU A 130 -12.77 -19.83 -19.74
CA LEU A 130 -12.38 -20.92 -20.66
C LEU A 130 -11.14 -20.51 -21.46
N LEU A 131 -11.18 -19.30 -22.01
CA LEU A 131 -10.16 -18.75 -22.89
C LEU A 131 -8.81 -18.52 -22.17
N GLN A 132 -8.83 -17.99 -20.94
CA GLN A 132 -7.64 -17.57 -20.19
C GLN A 132 -7.02 -18.65 -19.30
N THR A 133 -7.76 -19.70 -18.91
CA THR A 133 -7.25 -20.67 -17.93
C THR A 133 -6.06 -21.42 -18.52
N GLU A 134 -4.94 -21.37 -17.81
CA GLU A 134 -3.75 -22.14 -18.17
C GLU A 134 -3.93 -23.60 -17.79
N HIS A 135 -3.69 -24.49 -18.75
CA HIS A 135 -3.61 -25.93 -18.55
C HIS A 135 -2.30 -26.44 -19.13
N GLN A 136 -1.47 -27.06 -18.29
CA GLN A 136 -0.15 -27.57 -18.67
C GLN A 136 0.77 -26.50 -19.30
N GLY A 137 0.65 -25.24 -18.87
CA GLY A 137 1.47 -24.11 -19.33
C GLY A 137 1.01 -23.47 -20.64
N ASP A 138 -0.17 -23.84 -21.17
CA ASP A 138 -0.76 -23.22 -22.35
C ASP A 138 -2.23 -22.84 -22.10
N SER A 139 -2.75 -21.87 -22.85
CA SER A 139 -4.15 -21.44 -22.75
C SER A 139 -4.82 -21.42 -24.12
N LEU A 140 -6.15 -21.51 -24.15
CA LEU A 140 -6.88 -21.48 -25.42
C LEU A 140 -6.69 -20.14 -26.15
N VAL A 141 -6.56 -19.02 -25.43
CA VAL A 141 -6.21 -17.72 -26.02
C VAL A 141 -4.83 -17.73 -26.65
N ALA A 142 -3.83 -18.26 -25.95
CA ALA A 142 -2.48 -18.33 -26.50
C ALA A 142 -2.41 -19.26 -27.72
N ALA A 143 -3.17 -20.36 -27.73
CA ALA A 143 -3.32 -21.24 -28.89
C ALA A 143 -3.97 -20.52 -30.09
N LEU A 144 -5.07 -19.80 -29.85
CA LEU A 144 -5.74 -18.99 -30.88
C LEU A 144 -4.83 -17.89 -31.45
N GLN A 145 -4.05 -17.21 -30.60
CA GLN A 145 -3.08 -16.19 -31.04
C GLN A 145 -1.95 -16.77 -31.92
N ARG A 146 -1.57 -18.04 -31.70
CA ARG A 146 -0.56 -18.75 -32.52
C ARG A 146 -1.16 -19.41 -33.77
N GLY A 147 -2.48 -19.34 -33.96
CA GLY A 147 -3.18 -20.04 -35.04
C GLY A 147 -3.26 -21.56 -34.84
N ASP A 148 -3.08 -22.07 -33.62
CA ASP A 148 -3.21 -23.49 -33.30
C ASP A 148 -4.67 -23.83 -32.95
N HIS A 149 -5.40 -24.36 -33.93
CA HIS A 149 -6.83 -24.65 -33.81
C HIS A 149 -7.13 -26.13 -33.53
N ARG A 150 -6.12 -26.98 -33.38
CA ARG A 150 -6.26 -28.45 -33.35
C ARG A 150 -7.19 -28.94 -32.24
N ALA A 151 -7.19 -28.28 -31.09
CA ALA A 151 -8.06 -28.62 -29.96
C ALA A 151 -9.55 -28.37 -30.26
N LEU A 152 -9.86 -27.30 -31.01
CA LEU A 152 -11.23 -26.99 -31.45
C LEU A 152 -11.64 -27.84 -32.65
N GLU A 153 -10.72 -28.09 -33.57
CA GLU A 153 -10.93 -28.94 -34.75
C GLU A 153 -11.32 -30.36 -34.36
N ALA A 154 -10.68 -30.94 -33.34
CA ALA A 154 -11.02 -32.27 -32.83
C ALA A 154 -12.42 -32.36 -32.18
N LEU A 155 -13.01 -31.23 -31.79
CA LEU A 155 -14.32 -31.16 -31.13
C LEU A 155 -15.46 -30.75 -32.09
N ALA A 156 -15.12 -30.04 -33.16
CA ALA A 156 -16.08 -29.57 -34.16
C ALA A 156 -16.68 -30.75 -34.93
N GLU A 157 -17.96 -30.64 -35.27
CA GLU A 157 -18.63 -31.64 -36.09
C GLU A 157 -18.31 -31.47 -37.58
N ASN A 158 -18.15 -30.22 -38.02
CA ASN A 158 -17.86 -29.88 -39.41
C ASN A 158 -16.96 -28.62 -39.51
N PRO A 159 -16.37 -28.37 -40.70
CA PRO A 159 -15.51 -27.20 -40.91
C PRO A 159 -16.23 -25.84 -40.76
N GLU A 160 -17.54 -25.80 -41.01
CA GLU A 160 -18.35 -24.58 -40.90
C GLU A 160 -18.49 -24.15 -39.43
N GLN A 161 -18.76 -25.10 -38.53
CA GLN A 161 -18.84 -24.90 -37.09
C GLN A 161 -17.48 -24.47 -36.52
N LEU A 162 -16.39 -25.08 -36.97
CA LEU A 162 -15.04 -24.64 -36.60
C LEU A 162 -14.80 -23.18 -37.01
N THR A 163 -15.17 -22.82 -38.25
CA THR A 163 -15.03 -21.45 -38.76
C THR A 163 -15.85 -20.46 -37.93
N GLN A 164 -17.06 -20.83 -37.54
CA GLN A 164 -17.90 -20.04 -36.64
C GLN A 164 -17.25 -19.84 -35.27
N TRP A 165 -16.69 -20.88 -34.68
CA TRP A 165 -16.01 -20.80 -33.38
C TRP A 165 -14.78 -19.91 -33.44
N LEU A 166 -13.94 -20.07 -34.46
CA LEU A 166 -12.75 -19.24 -34.66
C LEU A 166 -13.12 -17.76 -34.88
N ALA A 167 -14.14 -17.48 -35.69
CA ALA A 167 -14.63 -16.12 -35.90
C ALA A 167 -15.17 -15.51 -34.60
N GLY A 168 -15.93 -16.27 -33.81
CA GLY A 168 -16.48 -15.81 -32.53
C GLY A 168 -15.40 -15.52 -31.49
N PHE A 169 -14.55 -16.51 -31.20
CA PHE A 169 -13.46 -16.34 -30.22
C PHE A 169 -12.42 -15.32 -30.66
N GLY A 170 -12.19 -15.16 -31.96
CA GLY A 170 -11.32 -14.11 -32.51
C GLY A 170 -11.78 -12.68 -32.21
N GLN A 171 -13.09 -12.44 -32.03
CA GLN A 171 -13.62 -11.11 -31.68
C GLN A 171 -13.13 -10.62 -30.31
N VAL A 172 -12.77 -11.55 -29.42
CA VAL A 172 -12.25 -11.24 -28.08
C VAL A 172 -10.88 -10.59 -28.15
N LEU A 173 -10.13 -10.89 -29.21
CA LEU A 173 -8.78 -10.39 -29.48
C LEU A 173 -8.76 -9.19 -30.43
N SER A 174 -9.90 -8.84 -31.03
CA SER A 174 -9.99 -7.79 -32.03
C SER A 174 -10.19 -6.42 -31.38
N ASP A 175 -9.30 -5.48 -31.69
CA ASP A 175 -9.44 -4.10 -31.22
C ASP A 175 -10.61 -3.40 -31.92
N LYS A 176 -11.60 -2.98 -31.12
CA LYS A 176 -12.70 -2.13 -31.60
C LYS A 176 -12.20 -0.69 -31.72
N GLN A 177 -12.79 0.08 -32.64
CA GLN A 177 -12.50 1.50 -32.81
C GLN A 177 -12.50 2.24 -31.46
N PRO A 178 -11.46 3.06 -31.15
CA PRO A 178 -11.36 3.75 -29.87
C PRO A 178 -12.57 4.66 -29.63
N SER A 179 -13.19 4.51 -28.46
CA SER A 179 -14.32 5.30 -28.02
C SER A 179 -14.20 5.60 -26.53
N SER A 180 -14.64 6.78 -26.11
CA SER A 180 -14.71 7.17 -24.69
C SER A 180 -16.16 7.39 -24.28
N HIS A 181 -16.38 7.70 -23.00
CA HIS A 181 -17.71 7.90 -22.42
C HIS A 181 -17.75 9.21 -21.62
N LYS A 182 -18.94 9.81 -21.47
CA LYS A 182 -19.16 11.00 -20.62
C LYS A 182 -18.81 10.78 -19.14
N LEU A 183 -18.79 9.52 -18.68
CA LEU A 183 -18.42 9.12 -17.31
C LEU A 183 -16.93 8.70 -17.20
N ALA A 184 -16.20 8.69 -18.32
CA ALA A 184 -14.75 8.51 -18.32
C ALA A 184 -14.08 9.81 -17.83
N LYS A 185 -12.86 9.69 -17.30
CA LYS A 185 -12.03 10.87 -17.06
C LYS A 185 -11.34 11.25 -18.37
N GLN A 186 -11.43 12.52 -18.74
CA GLN A 186 -10.75 13.09 -19.91
C GLN A 186 -10.05 14.37 -19.43
N ILE A 187 -8.75 14.47 -19.72
CA ILE A 187 -7.86 15.50 -19.16
C ILE A 187 -7.12 16.15 -20.32
N TYR A 188 -7.21 17.47 -20.45
CA TYR A 188 -6.37 18.21 -21.39
C TYR A 188 -4.93 18.28 -20.88
N PHE A 189 -3.98 17.92 -21.73
CA PHE A 189 -2.56 17.98 -21.44
C PHE A 189 -1.85 18.89 -22.45
N PRO A 190 -1.19 19.96 -22.00
CA PRO A 190 -0.52 20.90 -22.91
C PRO A 190 0.69 20.24 -23.58
N VAL A 191 0.81 20.43 -24.89
CA VAL A 191 1.97 19.95 -25.68
C VAL A 191 2.72 21.09 -26.37
N GLY A 192 2.13 22.28 -26.39
CA GLY A 192 2.68 23.50 -26.97
C GLY A 192 1.83 24.71 -26.60
N ASP A 193 2.15 25.86 -27.20
CA ASP A 193 1.37 27.09 -27.00
C ASP A 193 -0.01 26.97 -27.67
N GLY A 194 -1.08 26.98 -26.88
CA GLY A 194 -2.45 26.77 -27.36
C GLY A 194 -2.76 25.34 -27.85
N GLU A 195 -1.81 24.40 -27.77
CA GLU A 195 -1.97 23.03 -28.25
C GLU A 195 -2.14 22.03 -27.09
N TYR A 196 -3.18 21.19 -27.19
CA TYR A 196 -3.52 20.23 -26.15
C TYR A 196 -3.84 18.86 -26.73
N HIS A 197 -3.38 17.82 -26.05
CA HIS A 197 -3.89 16.46 -26.21
C HIS A 197 -4.97 16.18 -25.18
N LEU A 198 -6.05 15.53 -25.60
CA LEU A 198 -7.07 15.02 -24.68
C LEU A 198 -6.71 13.60 -24.25
N LEU A 199 -6.24 13.44 -23.02
CA LEU A 199 -5.86 12.16 -22.43
C LEU A 199 -7.06 11.51 -21.75
N SER A 200 -7.33 10.25 -22.07
CA SER A 200 -8.36 9.44 -21.42
C SER A 200 -7.70 8.30 -20.63
N PRO A 201 -7.21 8.55 -19.40
CA PRO A 201 -6.51 7.53 -18.62
C PRO A 201 -7.44 6.36 -18.28
N LEU A 202 -6.96 5.15 -18.54
CA LEU A 202 -7.64 3.90 -18.18
C LEU A 202 -7.01 3.30 -16.93
N TYR A 203 -7.81 2.59 -16.15
CA TYR A 203 -7.34 1.92 -14.95
C TYR A 203 -6.59 0.64 -15.30
N SER A 204 -5.34 0.49 -14.86
CA SER A 204 -4.58 -0.75 -15.06
C SER A 204 -5.05 -1.85 -14.10
N SER A 205 -5.83 -2.79 -14.61
CA SER A 205 -6.26 -3.95 -13.84
C SER A 205 -5.11 -4.95 -13.64
N SER A 206 -4.23 -5.07 -14.64
CA SER A 206 -3.04 -5.94 -14.57
C SER A 206 -2.07 -5.51 -13.46
N LEU A 207 -1.77 -4.20 -13.36
CA LEU A 207 -0.92 -3.68 -12.29
C LEU A 207 -1.56 -3.85 -10.92
N SER A 208 -2.88 -3.62 -10.84
CA SER A 208 -3.64 -3.85 -9.60
C SER A 208 -3.62 -5.31 -9.16
N GLN A 209 -3.65 -6.25 -10.11
CA GLN A 209 -3.52 -7.67 -9.84
C GLN A 209 -2.15 -8.02 -9.26
N ALA A 210 -1.07 -7.51 -9.87
CA ALA A 210 0.29 -7.74 -9.39
C ALA A 210 0.49 -7.15 -7.98
N LEU A 211 -0.05 -5.96 -7.72
CA LEU A 211 -0.01 -5.34 -6.41
C LEU A 211 -0.79 -6.15 -5.37
N ASP A 212 -2.01 -6.61 -5.70
CA ASP A 212 -2.82 -7.46 -4.81
C ASP A 212 -2.11 -8.76 -4.44
N GLN A 213 -1.52 -9.46 -5.42
CA GLN A 213 -0.75 -10.68 -5.17
C GLN A 213 0.44 -10.42 -4.24
N ARG A 214 1.22 -9.36 -4.48
CA ARG A 214 2.37 -8.99 -3.66
C ARG A 214 1.98 -8.63 -2.23
N LEU A 215 0.92 -7.84 -2.05
CA LEU A 215 0.44 -7.44 -0.72
C LEU A 215 -0.16 -8.63 0.04
N ASN A 216 -0.94 -9.47 -0.63
CA ASN A 216 -1.54 -10.65 0.01
C ASN A 216 -0.47 -11.67 0.41
N ALA A 217 0.60 -11.86 -0.38
CA ALA A 217 1.73 -12.69 -0.01
C ALA A 217 2.44 -12.17 1.27
N VAL A 218 2.67 -10.86 1.38
CA VAL A 218 3.31 -10.25 2.56
C VAL A 218 2.38 -10.25 3.79
N ARG A 219 1.07 -10.08 3.61
CA ARG A 219 0.12 -10.02 4.75
C ARG A 219 -0.37 -11.39 5.22
N PHE A 220 -0.57 -12.33 4.31
CA PHE A 220 -1.26 -13.59 4.57
C PHE A 220 -0.51 -14.84 4.10
N GLY A 221 0.61 -14.68 3.39
CA GLY A 221 1.45 -15.80 2.95
C GLY A 221 2.06 -16.54 4.13
N GLU A 222 2.26 -17.85 3.95
CA GLU A 222 2.78 -18.74 4.99
C GLU A 222 4.18 -18.33 5.45
N GLN A 223 5.06 -18.00 4.51
CA GLN A 223 6.42 -17.53 4.83
C GLN A 223 6.40 -16.24 5.67
N ALA A 224 5.53 -15.28 5.34
CA ALA A 224 5.41 -14.04 6.10
C ALA A 224 4.77 -14.25 7.49
N LYS A 225 3.93 -15.28 7.65
CA LYS A 225 3.42 -15.69 8.97
C LYS A 225 4.55 -16.28 9.83
N ALA A 226 5.34 -17.20 9.27
CA ALA A 226 6.47 -17.80 9.97
C ALA A 226 7.51 -16.77 10.44
N ILE A 227 7.83 -15.78 9.59
CA ILE A 227 8.74 -14.67 9.96
C ILE A 227 8.18 -13.86 11.13
N ARG A 228 6.89 -13.50 11.09
CA ARG A 228 6.24 -12.73 12.17
C ARG A 228 6.13 -13.52 13.46
N GLU A 229 5.90 -14.82 13.38
CA GLU A 229 5.88 -15.73 14.53
C GLU A 229 7.26 -15.83 15.18
N ALA A 230 8.33 -16.02 14.38
CA ALA A 230 9.69 -16.01 14.89
C ALA A 230 10.03 -14.67 15.59
N ARG A 231 9.63 -13.54 15.00
CA ARG A 231 9.77 -12.21 15.61
C ARG A 231 9.01 -12.11 16.94
N TYR A 232 7.77 -12.59 16.98
CA TYR A 232 6.94 -12.59 18.20
C TYR A 232 7.59 -13.40 19.32
N GLU A 233 8.12 -14.58 18.98
CA GLU A 233 8.82 -15.48 19.89
C GLU A 233 10.28 -15.08 20.17
N LYS A 234 10.75 -13.98 19.58
CA LYS A 234 12.15 -13.49 19.68
C LYS A 234 13.19 -14.52 19.21
N ARG A 235 12.83 -15.36 18.24
CA ARG A 235 13.73 -16.31 17.57
C ARG A 235 14.29 -15.70 16.30
N TRP A 236 15.51 -16.10 15.96
CA TRP A 236 16.14 -15.72 14.70
C TRP A 236 15.48 -16.45 13.52
N HIS A 237 15.41 -15.78 12.37
CA HIS A 237 14.89 -16.30 11.12
C HIS A 237 15.61 -15.64 9.93
N ASP A 238 15.94 -16.40 8.88
CA ASP A 238 16.67 -15.92 7.70
C ASP A 238 15.90 -14.89 6.85
N GLY A 239 14.57 -15.05 6.79
CA GLY A 239 13.69 -14.20 5.98
C GLY A 239 13.54 -12.76 6.51
N VAL A 240 13.34 -11.82 5.59
CA VAL A 240 13.11 -10.39 5.89
C VAL A 240 11.64 -10.14 6.24
N ASP A 241 11.38 -9.50 7.39
CA ASP A 241 10.06 -9.03 7.78
C ASP A 241 9.69 -7.74 7.02
N VAL A 242 8.75 -7.84 6.08
CA VAL A 242 8.29 -6.71 5.24
C VAL A 242 6.89 -6.30 5.67
N SER A 243 6.67 -4.99 5.83
CA SER A 243 5.35 -4.44 6.14
C SER A 243 5.09 -3.15 5.34
N TYR A 244 3.84 -2.99 4.89
CA TYR A 244 3.38 -1.81 4.16
C TYR A 244 2.34 -1.06 5.03
N PRO A 245 2.75 -0.07 5.83
CA PRO A 245 1.82 0.70 6.64
C PRO A 245 0.97 1.66 5.80
N GLY A 246 -0.20 2.03 6.32
CA GLY A 246 -1.04 3.07 5.70
C GLY A 246 -1.71 2.69 4.38
N ILE A 247 -1.86 1.39 4.08
CA ILE A 247 -2.59 0.94 2.89
C ILE A 247 -4.07 1.32 2.99
N ALA A 248 -4.62 1.92 1.93
CA ALA A 248 -6.05 2.09 1.76
C ALA A 248 -6.62 1.01 0.82
N VAL A 249 -7.89 0.67 1.01
CA VAL A 249 -8.62 -0.28 0.14
C VAL A 249 -9.76 0.46 -0.54
N GLN A 250 -9.75 0.49 -1.86
CA GLN A 250 -10.83 0.99 -2.69
C GLN A 250 -11.64 -0.19 -3.22
N ASN A 251 -12.97 -0.17 -3.02
CA ASN A 251 -13.85 -1.22 -3.51
C ASN A 251 -14.57 -0.78 -4.79
N MET A 252 -14.40 -1.55 -5.86
CA MET A 252 -14.94 -1.29 -7.20
C MET A 252 -16.13 -2.21 -7.49
N GLY A 253 -17.25 -1.62 -7.91
CA GLY A 253 -18.48 -2.34 -8.28
C GLY A 253 -19.47 -2.59 -7.15
N GLY A 254 -19.27 -1.99 -5.97
CA GLY A 254 -20.20 -2.07 -4.84
C GLY A 254 -20.51 -3.52 -4.45
N THR A 255 -21.80 -3.89 -4.45
CA THR A 255 -22.26 -5.26 -4.13
C THR A 255 -22.13 -6.24 -5.29
N LYS A 256 -21.74 -5.79 -6.50
CA LYS A 256 -21.65 -6.61 -7.72
C LYS A 256 -20.30 -6.39 -8.45
N PRO A 257 -19.16 -6.78 -7.85
CA PRO A 257 -17.83 -6.58 -8.43
C PRO A 257 -17.63 -7.27 -9.80
N GLN A 258 -18.40 -8.33 -10.08
CA GLN A 258 -18.43 -9.05 -11.37
C GLN A 258 -18.85 -8.19 -12.56
N ASN A 259 -19.52 -7.06 -12.33
CA ASN A 259 -19.94 -6.17 -13.41
C ASN A 259 -18.81 -5.27 -13.93
N ILE A 260 -17.72 -5.16 -13.18
CA ILE A 260 -16.54 -4.36 -13.54
C ILE A 260 -15.61 -5.19 -14.43
N SER A 261 -15.05 -6.28 -13.89
CA SER A 261 -14.15 -7.18 -14.61
C SER A 261 -13.97 -8.53 -13.89
N ALA A 262 -13.38 -9.51 -14.58
CA ALA A 262 -13.10 -10.83 -14.04
C ALA A 262 -12.07 -10.79 -12.89
N LEU A 263 -10.93 -10.13 -13.07
CA LEU A 263 -9.90 -10.02 -12.03
C LEU A 263 -10.37 -9.17 -10.85
N ASN A 264 -11.21 -8.15 -11.11
CA ASN A 264 -11.85 -7.40 -10.02
C ASN A 264 -12.71 -8.34 -9.15
N SER A 265 -13.49 -9.22 -9.77
CA SER A 265 -14.28 -10.22 -9.03
C SER A 265 -13.39 -11.19 -8.26
N ALA A 266 -12.26 -11.62 -8.83
CA ALA A 266 -11.30 -12.50 -8.15
C ALA A 266 -10.70 -11.85 -6.89
N ARG A 267 -10.48 -10.53 -6.93
CA ARG A 267 -10.05 -9.72 -5.76
C ARG A 267 -11.20 -9.33 -4.81
N SER A 268 -12.42 -9.81 -5.06
CA SER A 268 -13.64 -9.42 -4.35
C SER A 268 -13.94 -7.91 -4.41
N GLY A 269 -13.62 -7.28 -5.54
CA GLY A 269 -13.82 -5.85 -5.78
C GLY A 269 -12.71 -4.96 -5.21
N ARG A 270 -11.72 -5.52 -4.52
CA ARG A 270 -10.69 -4.75 -3.82
C ARG A 270 -9.60 -4.27 -4.78
N SER A 271 -9.18 -3.03 -4.56
CA SER A 271 -7.94 -2.47 -5.05
C SER A 271 -7.16 -1.84 -3.90
N TYR A 272 -5.88 -2.17 -3.77
CA TYR A 272 -5.02 -1.59 -2.75
C TYR A 272 -4.35 -0.32 -3.25
N LEU A 273 -4.29 0.70 -2.39
CA LEU A 273 -3.58 1.95 -2.63
C LEU A 273 -2.46 2.09 -1.62
N LEU A 274 -1.26 2.40 -2.11
CA LEU A 274 -0.11 2.70 -1.26
C LEU A 274 -0.23 4.11 -0.68
N SER A 275 0.25 4.31 0.56
CA SER A 275 0.24 5.62 1.18
C SER A 275 1.22 6.56 0.46
N SER A 276 0.69 7.64 -0.10
CA SER A 276 1.45 8.80 -0.56
C SER A 276 1.18 10.02 0.34
N ALA A 277 0.80 9.78 1.60
CA ALA A 277 0.50 10.85 2.53
C ALA A 277 1.76 11.67 2.84
N PRO A 278 1.65 13.01 2.96
CA PRO A 278 2.75 13.82 3.45
C PRO A 278 3.08 13.44 4.90
N PRO A 279 4.29 13.74 5.39
CA PRO A 279 4.63 13.54 6.80
C PRO A 279 3.64 14.32 7.69
N GLN A 280 2.92 13.62 8.55
CA GLN A 280 2.06 14.23 9.55
C GLN A 280 2.93 14.56 10.78
N TRP A 281 3.15 15.84 11.04
CA TRP A 281 3.86 16.31 12.22
C TRP A 281 2.97 16.04 13.45
N LEU A 282 3.30 15.02 14.25
CA LEU A 282 2.42 14.42 15.25
C LEU A 282 2.16 15.26 16.52
N SER A 283 2.75 16.45 16.64
CA SER A 283 2.31 17.50 17.55
C SER A 283 2.97 18.80 17.15
N GLN A 284 2.21 19.89 17.08
CA GLN A 284 2.83 21.20 17.01
C GLN A 284 3.51 21.46 18.36
N ILE A 285 4.82 21.73 18.33
CA ILE A 285 5.54 22.21 19.50
C ILE A 285 4.82 23.48 19.99
N LYS A 286 4.49 23.53 21.28
CA LYS A 286 3.88 24.68 21.94
C LYS A 286 4.90 25.35 22.86
N LEU A 287 4.65 26.61 23.20
CA LEU A 287 5.45 27.32 24.19
C LEU A 287 5.30 26.63 25.57
N PRO A 288 6.41 26.37 26.28
CA PRO A 288 6.36 25.75 27.60
C PRO A 288 5.94 26.78 28.67
N LEU A 289 4.64 27.05 28.77
CA LEU A 289 4.10 28.07 29.69
C LEU A 289 3.84 27.54 31.11
N GLU A 290 3.42 26.28 31.22
CA GLU A 290 2.82 25.73 32.45
C GLU A 290 3.81 25.00 33.37
N HIS A 291 5.11 25.00 33.04
CA HIS A 291 6.12 24.21 33.76
C HIS A 291 7.39 25.04 33.99
N ASP A 292 8.16 24.63 35.00
CA ASP A 292 9.41 25.26 35.43
C ASP A 292 10.62 24.84 34.58
N THR A 293 10.59 23.66 33.96
CA THR A 293 11.64 23.16 33.07
C THR A 293 11.12 22.47 31.81
N ILE A 294 11.90 22.56 30.72
CA ILE A 294 11.67 21.79 29.49
C ILE A 294 12.19 20.35 29.60
N PHE A 295 13.04 20.07 30.60
CA PHE A 295 13.66 18.77 30.83
C PHE A 295 12.79 17.85 31.71
N ARG A 296 11.49 17.78 31.40
CA ARG A 296 10.52 17.00 32.19
C ARG A 296 10.26 15.61 31.62
N VAL A 297 9.92 14.67 32.50
CA VAL A 297 9.46 13.34 32.12
C VAL A 297 8.19 13.45 31.28
N ARG A 298 8.14 12.78 30.12
CA ARG A 298 7.03 12.89 29.14
C ARG A 298 6.82 14.32 28.60
N GLY A 299 7.81 15.20 28.72
CA GLY A 299 7.84 16.50 28.06
C GLY A 299 8.21 16.40 26.58
N GLU A 300 8.22 17.54 25.89
CA GLU A 300 8.52 17.61 24.44
C GLU A 300 9.95 17.14 24.14
N VAL A 301 10.94 17.63 24.90
CA VAL A 301 12.34 17.20 24.76
C VAL A 301 12.48 15.70 25.03
N ASP A 302 11.78 15.18 26.04
CA ASP A 302 11.78 13.75 26.39
C ASP A 302 11.19 12.90 25.25
N ALA A 303 10.07 13.32 24.66
CA ALA A 303 9.45 12.63 23.54
C ALA A 303 10.33 12.66 22.28
N LEU A 304 10.85 13.83 21.90
CA LEU A 304 11.68 14.00 20.70
C LEU A 304 12.99 13.20 20.76
N THR A 305 13.53 13.01 21.97
CA THR A 305 14.79 12.29 22.19
C THR A 305 14.61 10.80 22.48
N TYR A 306 13.37 10.29 22.58
CA TYR A 306 13.08 8.93 23.05
C TYR A 306 13.90 7.85 22.33
N THR A 307 13.89 7.86 20.99
CA THR A 307 14.60 6.85 20.19
C THR A 307 16.11 6.91 20.41
N ALA A 308 16.71 8.10 20.37
CA ALA A 308 18.14 8.27 20.57
C ALA A 308 18.58 7.87 21.99
N ARG A 309 17.78 8.17 23.01
CA ARG A 309 18.04 7.75 24.40
C ARG A 309 17.94 6.23 24.57
N ARG A 310 16.93 5.59 23.96
CA ARG A 310 16.78 4.12 23.97
C ARG A 310 17.98 3.43 23.34
N GLU A 311 18.41 3.89 22.15
CA GLU A 311 19.59 3.35 21.46
C GLU A 311 20.86 3.55 22.29
N MET A 312 21.05 4.75 22.85
CA MET A 312 22.20 5.04 23.71
C MET A 312 22.22 4.15 24.96
N GLN A 313 21.08 3.97 25.63
CA GLN A 313 20.98 3.12 26.82
C GLN A 313 21.29 1.66 26.47
N GLN A 314 20.75 1.13 25.37
CA GLN A 314 21.05 -0.23 24.90
C GLN A 314 22.53 -0.40 24.58
N PHE A 315 23.13 0.58 23.90
CA PHE A 315 24.55 0.58 23.61
C PHE A 315 25.39 0.57 24.88
N LEU A 316 25.10 1.45 25.85
CA LEU A 316 25.81 1.49 27.14
C LEU A 316 25.71 0.17 27.91
N LEU A 317 24.56 -0.51 27.86
CA LEU A 317 24.40 -1.84 28.45
C LEU A 317 25.23 -2.91 27.74
N SER A 318 25.32 -2.84 26.40
CA SER A 318 26.06 -3.82 25.59
C SER A 318 27.58 -3.75 25.80
N VAL A 319 28.11 -2.56 26.12
CA VAL A 319 29.55 -2.33 26.30
C VAL A 319 29.97 -2.27 27.76
N LYS A 320 29.05 -2.54 28.71
CA LYS A 320 29.29 -2.38 30.14
C LYS A 320 30.48 -3.22 30.64
N GLU A 321 30.55 -4.48 30.21
CA GLU A 321 31.59 -5.43 30.64
C GLU A 321 32.82 -5.42 29.73
N VAL A 322 32.85 -4.53 28.72
CA VAL A 322 33.93 -4.43 27.73
C VAL A 322 34.86 -3.30 28.14
N GLU A 323 36.17 -3.50 27.98
CA GLU A 323 37.15 -2.43 28.20
C GLU A 323 36.87 -1.22 27.29
N ASN A 324 36.84 -0.04 27.90
CA ASN A 324 36.51 1.19 27.20
C ASN A 324 37.61 1.55 26.19
N ASN A 325 37.28 1.53 24.90
CA ASN A 325 38.19 1.84 23.80
C ASN A 325 37.78 3.12 23.06
N ARG A 326 38.57 3.52 22.06
CA ARG A 326 38.30 4.75 21.28
C ARG A 326 36.95 4.70 20.55
N ASP A 327 36.57 3.54 20.02
CA ASP A 327 35.35 3.41 19.23
C ASP A 327 34.11 3.49 20.11
N ILE A 328 34.16 2.92 21.31
CA ILE A 328 33.11 3.08 22.33
C ILE A 328 32.96 4.56 22.70
N ARG A 329 34.06 5.27 22.96
CA ARG A 329 34.02 6.72 23.25
C ARG A 329 33.42 7.53 22.12
N ASN A 330 33.81 7.25 20.87
CA ASN A 330 33.28 7.92 19.69
C ASN A 330 31.78 7.64 19.50
N GLN A 331 31.35 6.41 19.73
CA GLN A 331 29.95 6.03 19.58
C GLN A 331 29.08 6.68 20.68
N ARG A 332 29.54 6.72 21.94
CA ARG A 332 28.86 7.49 23.01
C ARG A 332 28.72 8.97 22.65
N ARG A 333 29.79 9.57 22.10
CA ARG A 333 29.76 10.96 21.62
C ARG A 333 28.73 11.15 20.51
N ARG A 334 28.64 10.25 19.53
CA ARG A 334 27.63 10.34 18.46
C ARG A 334 26.20 10.31 18.99
N TYR A 335 25.91 9.47 19.98
CA TYR A 335 24.59 9.46 20.62
C TYR A 335 24.31 10.77 21.36
N LEU A 336 25.28 11.25 22.14
CA LEU A 336 25.17 12.53 22.83
C LEU A 336 24.96 13.69 21.85
N ASP A 337 25.73 13.72 20.75
CA ASP A 337 25.63 14.75 19.73
C ASP A 337 24.24 14.76 19.07
N ARG A 338 23.66 13.57 18.81
CA ARG A 338 22.28 13.45 18.31
C ARG A 338 21.27 14.04 19.30
N LEU A 339 21.41 13.74 20.59
CA LEU A 339 20.53 14.29 21.64
C LEU A 339 20.65 15.81 21.75
N ILE A 340 21.87 16.33 21.70
CA ILE A 340 22.14 17.77 21.73
C ILE A 340 21.51 18.44 20.51
N ASN A 341 21.73 17.92 19.30
CA ASN A 341 21.13 18.51 18.10
C ASN A 341 19.60 18.55 18.19
N THR A 342 18.94 17.46 18.61
CA THR A 342 17.48 17.44 18.81
C THR A 342 17.01 18.47 19.83
N LEU A 343 17.75 18.67 20.92
CA LEU A 343 17.45 19.71 21.91
C LEU A 343 17.55 21.12 21.31
N PHE A 344 18.60 21.40 20.53
CA PHE A 344 18.78 22.71 19.90
C PHE A 344 17.77 22.97 18.78
N ASP A 345 17.33 21.94 18.05
CA ASP A 345 16.23 22.05 17.07
C ASP A 345 14.91 22.41 17.77
N TYR A 346 14.64 21.80 18.93
CA TYR A 346 13.49 22.15 19.77
C TYR A 346 13.57 23.60 20.27
N VAL A 347 14.73 24.02 20.79
CA VAL A 347 14.97 25.38 21.28
C VAL A 347 14.76 26.41 20.17
N ALA A 348 15.35 26.19 18.99
CA ALA A 348 15.17 27.07 17.83
C ALA A 348 13.69 27.15 17.41
N THR A 349 12.95 26.04 17.52
CA THR A 349 11.51 26.04 17.25
C THR A 349 10.74 26.91 18.24
N VAL A 350 11.02 26.78 19.54
CA VAL A 350 10.38 27.57 20.60
C VAL A 350 10.72 29.06 20.46
N GLN A 351 11.99 29.39 20.21
CA GLN A 351 12.46 30.76 20.00
C GLN A 351 11.76 31.45 18.81
N ASN A 352 11.43 30.68 17.76
CA ASN A 352 10.72 31.20 16.58
C ASN A 352 9.20 31.24 16.74
N LEU A 353 8.63 30.43 17.63
CA LEU A 353 7.18 30.37 17.86
C LEU A 353 6.67 31.51 18.73
N GLY A 354 7.47 31.94 19.72
CA GLY A 354 7.09 32.94 20.70
C GLY A 354 7.23 34.38 20.20
N LYS A 355 6.27 35.24 20.54
CA LYS A 355 6.44 36.70 20.46
C LYS A 355 7.40 37.15 21.57
N ALA A 356 8.19 38.19 21.32
CA ALA A 356 9.09 38.76 22.33
C ALA A 356 8.37 39.01 23.67
N GLY A 357 8.94 38.48 24.75
CA GLY A 357 8.42 38.67 26.12
C GLY A 357 7.42 37.61 26.59
N TRP A 358 7.13 36.57 25.80
CA TRP A 358 6.20 35.49 26.17
C TRP A 358 6.58 34.78 27.48
N SER A 359 7.88 34.71 27.77
CA SER A 359 8.42 34.06 28.97
C SER A 359 7.97 34.72 30.27
N THR A 360 7.55 35.99 30.24
CA THR A 360 7.07 36.75 31.42
C THR A 360 5.85 36.10 32.08
N TYR A 361 5.03 35.42 31.28
CA TYR A 361 3.82 34.72 31.74
C TYR A 361 4.04 33.20 31.87
N SER A 362 5.27 32.73 31.73
CA SER A 362 5.63 31.32 31.88
C SER A 362 6.02 30.99 33.31
N GLN A 363 5.88 29.73 33.71
CA GLN A 363 6.40 29.21 34.97
C GLN A 363 7.87 28.79 34.90
N LEU A 364 8.53 28.97 33.75
CA LEU A 364 9.91 28.54 33.52
C LEU A 364 10.86 29.18 34.52
N ASN A 365 11.88 28.42 34.92
CA ASN A 365 12.97 28.98 35.69
C ASN A 365 13.71 30.07 34.88
N PHE A 366 14.33 30.99 35.60
CA PHE A 366 14.92 32.18 34.99
C PHE A 366 16.01 31.86 33.93
N PRO A 367 16.92 30.89 34.13
CA PRO A 367 17.88 30.49 33.09
C PRO A 367 17.24 30.00 31.79
N LEU A 368 16.16 29.22 31.88
CA LEU A 368 15.43 28.74 30.70
C LEU A 368 14.64 29.86 30.04
N GLN A 369 14.08 30.82 30.79
CA GLN A 369 13.51 32.03 30.20
C GLN A 369 14.56 32.77 29.37
N LEU A 370 15.74 33.00 29.96
CA LEU A 370 16.87 33.64 29.27
C LEU A 370 17.19 32.90 27.98
N TRP A 371 17.23 31.56 27.99
CA TRP A 371 17.56 30.76 26.82
C TRP A 371 16.47 30.72 25.74
N LEU A 372 15.20 30.54 26.11
CA LEU A 372 14.10 30.24 25.19
C LEU A 372 13.36 31.48 24.65
N ASP A 373 13.47 32.63 25.31
CA ASP A 373 12.88 33.91 24.88
C ASP A 373 13.94 35.01 24.70
N PRO A 374 14.90 34.83 23.78
CA PRO A 374 15.98 35.80 23.59
C PRO A 374 15.47 37.18 23.14
N ARG A 375 14.34 37.22 22.43
CA ARG A 375 13.75 38.47 21.91
C ARG A 375 13.20 39.38 23.01
N ARG A 376 12.94 38.86 24.22
CA ARG A 376 12.59 39.68 25.40
C ARG A 376 13.64 40.76 25.73
N CYS A 377 14.90 40.56 25.34
CA CYS A 377 15.97 41.56 25.53
C CYS A 377 15.72 42.90 24.82
N GLN A 378 14.80 42.95 23.86
CA GLN A 378 14.38 44.19 23.18
C GLN A 378 13.46 45.06 24.05
N GLN A 379 12.82 44.46 25.07
CA GLN A 379 11.79 45.09 25.89
C GLN A 379 12.20 45.22 27.37
N ASP A 380 13.18 44.44 27.83
CA ASP A 380 13.59 44.33 29.22
C ASP A 380 15.12 44.41 29.34
N ASP A 381 15.62 45.58 29.78
CA ASP A 381 17.06 45.86 29.90
C ASP A 381 17.73 45.02 31.01
N ALA A 382 17.01 44.72 32.09
CA ALA A 382 17.52 43.88 33.18
C ALA A 382 17.68 42.42 32.71
N PHE A 383 16.73 41.94 31.90
CA PHE A 383 16.81 40.63 31.26
C PHE A 383 17.96 40.56 30.25
N ARG A 384 18.19 41.62 29.46
CA ARG A 384 19.35 41.71 28.56
C ARG A 384 20.66 41.63 29.32
N TYR A 385 20.81 42.41 30.40
CA TYR A 385 22.01 42.38 31.25
C TYR A 385 22.28 40.97 31.82
N ALA A 386 21.25 40.30 32.35
CA ALA A 386 21.39 38.95 32.87
C ALA A 386 21.77 37.92 31.78
N ARG A 387 21.25 38.09 30.56
CA ARG A 387 21.57 37.21 29.42
C ARG A 387 23.02 37.40 28.95
N ASP A 388 23.49 38.65 28.87
CA ASP A 388 24.86 38.99 28.49
C ASP A 388 25.90 38.51 29.50
N GLY A 389 25.54 38.46 30.79
CA GLY A 389 26.38 37.87 31.84
C GLY A 389 26.72 36.39 31.62
N GLY A 390 25.85 35.64 30.93
CA GLY A 390 26.15 34.30 30.42
C GLY A 390 26.10 33.14 31.44
N ASP A 391 25.94 33.41 32.73
CA ASP A 391 25.86 32.39 33.80
C ASP A 391 24.73 31.36 33.57
N TRP A 392 23.64 31.79 32.92
CA TRP A 392 22.51 30.94 32.57
C TRP A 392 22.91 29.74 31.68
N LYS A 393 23.98 29.87 30.88
CA LYS A 393 24.46 28.80 29.97
C LYS A 393 24.91 27.58 30.75
N GLU A 394 25.60 27.79 31.86
CA GLU A 394 26.08 26.70 32.72
C GLU A 394 24.93 26.04 33.46
N GLN A 395 23.94 26.82 33.91
CA GLN A 395 22.75 26.32 34.60
C GLN A 395 21.88 25.45 33.69
N VAL A 396 21.64 25.90 32.45
CA VAL A 396 20.93 25.11 31.43
C VAL A 396 21.68 23.81 31.08
N ALA A 397 23.00 23.89 30.90
CA ALA A 397 23.81 22.70 30.63
C ALA A 397 23.80 21.72 31.81
N HIS A 398 23.76 22.23 33.04
CA HIS A 398 23.64 21.42 34.26
C HIS A 398 22.29 20.68 34.30
N GLU A 399 21.18 21.37 34.07
CA GLU A 399 19.84 20.77 34.00
C GLU A 399 19.76 19.68 32.92
N PHE A 400 20.32 19.94 31.73
CA PHE A 400 20.42 18.93 30.67
C PHE A 400 21.15 17.66 31.15
N GLY A 401 22.27 17.83 31.84
CA GLY A 401 23.05 16.71 32.37
C GLY A 401 22.31 15.91 33.44
N GLN A 402 21.57 16.59 34.34
CA GLN A 402 20.74 15.92 35.35
C GLN A 402 19.63 15.10 34.70
N TRP A 403 18.90 15.71 33.78
CA TRP A 403 17.85 15.04 33.02
C TRP A 403 18.38 13.82 32.25
N LEU A 404 19.53 13.95 31.57
CA LEU A 404 20.06 12.84 30.79
C LEU A 404 20.47 11.66 31.68
N ASN A 405 21.07 11.92 32.85
CA ASN A 405 21.34 10.88 33.85
C ASN A 405 20.05 10.16 34.28
N GLU A 406 19.02 10.91 34.65
CA GLU A 406 17.74 10.33 35.08
C GLU A 406 17.03 9.54 33.96
N ARG A 407 17.25 9.91 32.69
CA ARG A 407 16.64 9.24 31.52
C ARG A 407 17.43 8.05 31.01
N LEU A 408 18.73 8.00 31.25
CA LEU A 408 19.55 6.83 30.93
C LEU A 408 19.61 5.83 32.09
N HIS A 409 19.10 6.18 33.27
CA HIS A 409 19.07 5.32 34.45
C HIS A 409 18.60 3.89 34.13
N HIS A 410 19.39 2.93 34.62
CA HIS A 410 19.10 1.49 34.54
C HIS A 410 19.80 0.82 35.72
N ASP A 411 19.23 -0.24 36.30
CA ASP A 411 19.78 -0.95 37.47
C ASP A 411 21.21 -1.49 37.32
N LYS A 412 21.72 -1.50 36.08
CA LYS A 412 23.06 -2.00 35.73
C LYS A 412 24.05 -0.89 35.41
N LEU A 413 23.59 0.35 35.26
CA LEU A 413 24.39 1.51 34.89
C LEU A 413 24.38 2.50 36.06
N ILE A 414 25.56 2.98 36.45
CA ILE A 414 25.69 3.98 37.52
C ILE A 414 25.88 5.33 36.86
N PHE A 415 24.98 6.27 37.14
CA PHE A 415 25.07 7.64 36.69
C PHE A 415 25.13 8.55 37.91
N GLY A 416 26.25 9.25 38.07
CA GLY A 416 26.46 10.20 39.15
C GLY A 416 26.95 11.54 38.64
N GLU A 417 27.67 12.23 39.51
CA GLU A 417 28.19 13.59 39.29
C GLU A 417 29.16 13.66 38.09
N VAL A 418 29.93 12.60 37.87
CA VAL A 418 30.93 12.50 36.81
C VAL A 418 30.25 12.43 35.44
N GLU A 419 29.27 11.55 35.28
CA GLU A 419 28.51 11.41 34.04
C GLU A 419 27.72 12.69 33.75
N ARG A 420 27.04 13.25 34.76
CA ARG A 420 26.32 14.51 34.62
C ARG A 420 27.23 15.63 34.10
N ARG A 421 28.45 15.72 34.64
CA ARG A 421 29.46 16.70 34.20
C ARG A 421 29.94 16.44 32.76
N GLU A 422 30.12 15.18 32.38
CA GLU A 422 30.48 14.82 31.00
C GLU A 422 29.40 15.30 30.01
N TRP A 423 28.12 15.10 30.34
CA TRP A 423 27.01 15.56 29.50
C TRP A 423 26.92 17.09 29.45
N SER A 424 27.03 17.77 30.60
CA SER A 424 26.90 19.23 30.67
C SER A 424 28.08 19.97 30.05
N THR A 425 29.26 19.36 30.02
CA THR A 425 30.46 19.98 29.44
C THR A 425 30.77 19.56 28.01
N ALA A 426 29.84 18.83 27.37
CA ALA A 426 29.96 18.36 26.01
C ALA A 426 30.34 19.48 25.03
N ALA A 427 31.37 19.22 24.22
CA ALA A 427 31.92 20.22 23.31
C ALA A 427 30.86 20.75 22.32
N LEU A 428 30.00 19.86 21.80
CA LEU A 428 28.94 20.25 20.89
C LEU A 428 27.90 21.15 21.55
N PHE A 429 27.55 20.91 22.83
CA PHE A 429 26.60 21.76 23.55
C PHE A 429 27.12 23.21 23.64
N LYS A 430 28.38 23.37 24.04
CA LYS A 430 29.05 24.68 24.10
C LYS A 430 29.18 25.33 22.72
N GLN A 431 29.47 24.54 21.68
CA GLN A 431 29.52 25.03 20.30
C GLN A 431 28.16 25.55 19.86
N ARG A 432 27.09 24.76 20.01
CA ARG A 432 25.72 25.12 19.63
C ARG A 432 25.20 26.35 20.38
N LEU A 433 25.51 26.49 21.67
CA LEU A 433 25.21 27.72 22.41
C LEU A 433 25.88 28.94 21.76
N ARG A 434 27.18 28.87 21.46
CA ARG A 434 27.91 29.98 20.83
C ARG A 434 27.37 30.33 19.45
N GLU A 435 27.08 29.32 18.63
CA GLU A 435 26.50 29.50 17.30
C GLU A 435 25.12 30.17 17.37
N ASN A 436 24.24 29.69 18.26
CA ASN A 436 22.92 30.27 18.47
C ASN A 436 23.01 31.74 18.95
N GLU A 437 23.84 32.03 19.95
CA GLU A 437 24.05 33.41 20.41
C GLU A 437 24.57 34.35 19.31
N ARG A 438 25.47 33.85 18.46
CA ARG A 438 25.99 34.63 17.33
C ARG A 438 24.88 34.93 16.32
N TRP A 439 24.12 33.92 15.94
CA TRP A 439 23.02 34.05 14.99
C TRP A 439 21.94 35.01 15.52
N LEU A 440 21.56 34.89 16.79
CA LEU A 440 20.61 35.80 17.43
C LEU A 440 21.13 37.25 17.47
N LYS A 441 22.42 37.48 17.68
CA LYS A 441 23.01 38.83 17.60
C LYS A 441 22.94 39.41 16.19
N GLU A 442 23.13 38.58 15.17
CA GLU A 442 23.00 38.99 13.76
C GLU A 442 21.53 39.27 13.38
N GLU A 443 20.57 38.55 13.95
CA GLU A 443 19.12 38.75 13.70
C GLU A 443 18.53 39.95 14.47
N LEU A 444 19.07 40.27 15.65
CA LEU A 444 18.58 41.34 16.53
C LEU A 444 19.28 42.69 16.33
N ALA A 445 20.39 42.72 15.58
CA ALA A 445 21.09 43.94 15.15
C ALA A 445 20.41 44.56 13.93
#